data_AF-A0A970YLW5-F1
#
_entry.id   AF-A0A970YLW5-F1
#
_cell.length_a   1.000
_cell.length_b   1.000
_cell.length_c   1.000
_cell.angle_alpha   90.00
_cell.angle_beta   90.00
_cell.angle_gamma   90.00
#
_symmetry.space_group_name_H-M   'P 1'
#
loop_
_entity.id
_entity.type
_entity.pdbx_description
1 polymer ?
#
loop_
_entity_poly.entity_id
_entity_poly.type
_entity_poly.pdbx_seq_one_letter_code
_entity_poly.pdbx_strand_id
1 'polypeptide(L)'
;MDEEIVNTEIHEYGSDVVMGMPAGQKIKWKDTTCSRKDATTRVHILEEFEPTGKQNLKTEDIIEELNKLPNNLRKYVISIALVPFGHPDQGYFNRRTGNSEGVAFASGDFVNCQITIYAIPKERSILKEALASHFTLAHEIGHIIDGVIQKESEFFAYTPKWTKAMCEDTKITHITPDLPYYFVSLNAENMNSLREDFADSVMYFSSNIYNEFLKVDFPNRYKILKEIIDGR
;
A
#
# COMPACT_ATOMS: atom_id res chain seq x y z
N MET A 1 -12.19 11.84 11.91
CA MET A 1 -12.37 11.03 13.13
C MET A 1 -11.21 10.06 13.21
N ASP A 2 -10.62 9.89 14.38
CA ASP A 2 -9.39 9.11 14.52
C ASP A 2 -9.74 7.63 14.80
N GLU A 3 -8.83 6.73 14.49
CA GLU A 3 -8.87 5.30 14.80
C GLU A 3 -8.93 5.15 16.31
N GLU A 4 -9.86 4.31 16.78
CA GLU A 4 -9.95 3.92 18.17
C GLU A 4 -9.34 2.52 18.31
N ILE A 5 -8.43 2.36 19.28
CA ILE A 5 -7.92 1.04 19.66
C ILE A 5 -9.07 0.30 20.35
N VAL A 6 -9.52 -0.78 19.72
CA VAL A 6 -10.60 -1.62 20.21
C VAL A 6 -10.07 -2.63 21.21
N ASN A 7 -8.90 -3.24 20.90
CA ASN A 7 -8.29 -4.27 21.71
C ASN A 7 -6.79 -4.37 21.44
N THR A 8 -6.05 -4.94 22.39
CA THR A 8 -4.67 -5.35 22.21
C THR A 8 -4.46 -6.69 22.90
N GLU A 9 -4.09 -7.70 22.12
CA GLU A 9 -3.84 -9.06 22.61
C GLU A 9 -2.46 -9.55 22.19
N ILE A 10 -1.97 -10.60 22.86
CA ILE A 10 -0.72 -11.25 22.50
C ILE A 10 -1.05 -12.60 21.90
N HIS A 11 -0.64 -12.81 20.66
CA HIS A 11 -0.86 -14.04 19.92
C HIS A 11 0.44 -14.61 19.38
N GLU A 12 0.51 -15.91 19.18
CA GLU A 12 1.65 -16.56 18.53
C GLU A 12 1.29 -16.90 17.08
N TYR A 13 1.85 -16.15 16.13
CA TYR A 13 1.58 -16.28 14.71
C TYR A 13 2.85 -16.61 13.93
N GLY A 14 2.69 -17.36 12.83
CA GLY A 14 3.76 -17.70 11.90
C GLY A 14 3.40 -17.33 10.45
N SER A 15 4.02 -18.04 9.51
CA SER A 15 3.83 -17.85 8.06
C SER A 15 2.42 -18.14 7.54
N ASP A 16 1.55 -18.69 8.39
CA ASP A 16 0.12 -18.90 8.13
C ASP A 16 -0.72 -17.63 8.27
N VAL A 17 -0.18 -16.60 8.96
CA VAL A 17 -0.86 -15.32 9.20
C VAL A 17 -0.03 -14.14 8.73
N VAL A 18 1.30 -14.19 8.89
CA VAL A 18 2.20 -13.09 8.56
C VAL A 18 3.03 -13.45 7.33
N MET A 19 2.81 -12.69 6.26
CA MET A 19 3.49 -12.90 5.00
C MET A 19 5.01 -12.65 5.11
N GLY A 20 5.77 -13.46 4.37
CA GLY A 20 7.24 -13.40 4.35
C GLY A 20 7.94 -14.08 5.53
N MET A 21 7.21 -14.57 6.56
CA MET A 21 7.83 -15.37 7.61
C MET A 21 8.30 -16.73 7.07
N PRO A 22 9.49 -17.22 7.49
CA PRO A 22 9.94 -18.59 7.21
C PRO A 22 8.95 -19.64 7.69
N ALA A 23 8.74 -20.68 6.87
CA ALA A 23 7.84 -21.78 7.21
C ALA A 23 8.24 -22.45 8.54
N GLY A 24 7.27 -22.62 9.43
CA GLY A 24 7.46 -23.22 10.76
C GLY A 24 8.00 -22.25 11.83
N GLN A 25 8.40 -21.03 11.47
CA GLN A 25 8.71 -20.00 12.45
C GLN A 25 7.40 -19.42 13.02
N LYS A 26 7.36 -19.25 14.34
CA LYS A 26 6.32 -18.51 15.04
C LYS A 26 6.95 -17.55 16.04
N ILE A 27 6.38 -16.37 16.17
CA ILE A 27 6.78 -15.40 17.20
C ILE A 27 5.53 -14.81 17.87
N LYS A 28 5.73 -14.17 19.02
CA LYS A 28 4.65 -13.47 19.71
C LYS A 28 4.45 -12.08 19.10
N TRP A 29 3.21 -11.79 18.78
CA TRP A 29 2.75 -10.53 18.22
C TRP A 29 1.83 -9.84 19.21
N LYS A 30 2.06 -8.55 19.41
CA LYS A 30 1.07 -7.61 19.92
C LYS A 30 0.11 -7.30 18.77
N ASP A 31 -1.06 -7.92 18.79
CA ASP A 31 -2.14 -7.71 17.82
C ASP A 31 -3.06 -6.59 18.32
N THR A 32 -2.91 -5.41 17.71
CA THR A 32 -3.74 -4.25 18.03
C THR A 32 -4.85 -4.14 17.01
N THR A 33 -6.09 -4.32 17.45
CA THR A 33 -7.25 -4.13 16.59
C THR A 33 -7.71 -2.68 16.63
N CYS A 34 -7.71 -2.02 15.48
CA CYS A 34 -8.19 -0.65 15.31
C CYS A 34 -9.51 -0.62 14.55
N SER A 35 -10.38 0.30 14.93
CA SER A 35 -11.63 0.59 14.21
C SER A 35 -11.94 2.07 14.28
N ARG A 36 -12.41 2.63 13.16
CA ARG A 36 -13.17 3.88 13.21
C ARG A 36 -14.57 3.63 13.73
N LYS A 37 -15.10 4.61 14.47
CA LYS A 37 -16.45 4.59 15.08
C LYS A 37 -17.59 4.42 14.07
N ASP A 38 -17.36 4.76 12.80
CA ASP A 38 -18.28 4.65 11.68
C ASP A 38 -17.87 3.59 10.64
N ALA A 39 -16.79 2.84 10.89
CA ALA A 39 -16.32 1.79 10.01
C ALA A 39 -16.85 0.42 10.47
N THR A 40 -17.33 -0.37 9.52
CA THR A 40 -17.72 -1.78 9.75
C THR A 40 -16.51 -2.71 9.75
N THR A 41 -15.36 -2.23 9.25
CA THR A 41 -14.14 -3.02 9.07
C THR A 41 -13.14 -2.67 10.16
N ARG A 42 -12.56 -3.70 10.77
CA ARG A 42 -11.45 -3.58 11.73
C ARG A 42 -10.15 -3.92 11.02
N VAL A 43 -9.08 -3.22 11.40
CA VAL A 43 -7.73 -3.50 10.91
C VAL A 43 -6.89 -4.03 12.07
N HIS A 44 -6.22 -5.15 11.85
CA HIS A 44 -5.26 -5.72 12.80
C HIS A 44 -3.87 -5.16 12.51
N ILE A 45 -3.22 -4.57 13.51
CA ILE A 45 -1.83 -4.12 13.41
C ILE A 45 -0.98 -5.06 14.25
N LEU A 46 -0.11 -5.81 13.59
CA LEU A 46 0.75 -6.83 14.20
C LEU A 46 2.14 -6.23 14.43
N GLU A 47 2.51 -6.05 15.69
CA GLU A 47 3.84 -5.61 16.13
C GLU A 47 4.51 -6.74 16.92
N GLU A 48 5.81 -6.96 16.74
CA GLU A 48 6.54 -7.95 17.55
C GLU A 48 6.43 -7.61 19.05
N PHE A 49 5.97 -8.57 19.88
CA PHE A 49 5.75 -8.34 21.31
C PHE A 49 7.08 -8.12 22.06
N GLU A 50 8.10 -8.91 21.72
CA GLU A 50 9.46 -8.79 22.22
C GLU A 50 10.39 -8.50 21.03
N PRO A 51 10.73 -7.23 20.77
CA PRO A 51 11.49 -6.87 19.58
C PRO A 51 12.84 -7.59 19.49
N THR A 52 13.01 -8.43 18.46
CA THR A 52 14.25 -9.16 18.16
C THR A 52 14.96 -8.63 16.92
N GLY A 53 14.23 -7.92 16.05
CA GLY A 53 14.72 -7.39 14.78
C GLY A 53 15.12 -5.92 14.78
N LYS A 54 15.23 -5.35 13.57
CA LYS A 54 15.54 -3.93 13.34
C LYS A 54 14.31 -3.08 13.04
N GLN A 55 13.12 -3.60 13.34
CA GLN A 55 11.87 -2.88 13.10
C GLN A 55 11.72 -1.75 14.11
N ASN A 56 11.80 -0.51 13.62
CA ASN A 56 11.77 0.69 14.44
C ASN A 56 10.42 1.41 14.38
N LEU A 57 9.57 1.12 13.40
CA LEU A 57 8.19 1.59 13.39
C LEU A 57 7.36 0.87 14.44
N LYS A 58 6.33 1.57 14.90
CA LYS A 58 5.42 1.10 15.95
C LYS A 58 3.97 1.18 15.50
N THR A 59 3.12 0.48 16.23
CA THR A 59 1.68 0.46 15.99
C THR A 59 1.10 1.88 15.85
N GLU A 60 1.51 2.82 16.70
CA GLU A 60 1.04 4.20 16.64
C GLU A 60 1.41 4.95 15.35
N ASP A 61 2.53 4.59 14.70
CA ASP A 61 2.93 5.22 13.42
C ASP A 61 2.00 4.75 12.28
N ILE A 62 1.59 3.48 12.32
CA ILE A 62 0.61 2.94 11.37
C ILE A 62 -0.77 3.54 11.58
N ILE A 63 -1.19 3.68 12.84
CA ILE A 63 -2.47 4.32 13.19
C ILE A 63 -2.51 5.77 12.68
N GLU A 64 -1.41 6.52 12.84
CA GLU A 64 -1.29 7.89 12.35
C GLU A 64 -1.54 8.00 10.84
N GLU A 65 -0.96 7.11 10.04
CA GLU A 65 -1.16 7.11 8.58
C GLU A 65 -2.52 6.52 8.16
N LEU A 66 -2.98 5.46 8.83
CA LEU A 66 -4.33 4.93 8.62
C LEU A 66 -5.37 6.03 8.78
N ASN A 67 -5.22 6.89 9.79
CA ASN A 67 -6.12 8.01 10.05
C ASN A 67 -6.29 9.00 8.89
N LYS A 68 -5.29 9.10 8.02
CA LYS A 68 -5.30 9.99 6.85
C LYS A 68 -6.04 9.38 5.65
N LEU A 69 -6.20 8.05 5.61
CA LEU A 69 -6.82 7.35 4.49
C LEU A 69 -8.35 7.47 4.50
N PRO A 70 -9.04 7.52 3.36
CA PRO A 70 -10.50 7.47 3.34
C PRO A 70 -11.04 6.06 3.64
N ASN A 71 -12.23 5.95 4.26
CA ASN A 71 -12.81 4.68 4.74
C ASN A 71 -13.06 3.65 3.62
N ASN A 72 -13.42 4.16 2.43
CA ASN A 72 -13.64 3.39 1.19
C ASN A 72 -12.39 2.60 0.73
N LEU A 73 -11.18 3.05 1.10
CA LEU A 73 -9.92 2.34 0.85
C LEU A 73 -9.58 1.37 1.99
N ARG A 74 -9.75 1.80 3.25
CA ARG A 74 -9.42 0.97 4.42
C ARG A 74 -10.15 -0.36 4.45
N LYS A 75 -11.37 -0.43 3.90
CA LYS A 75 -12.18 -1.66 3.86
C LYS A 75 -11.50 -2.84 3.16
N TYR A 76 -10.49 -2.57 2.32
CA TYR A 76 -9.74 -3.60 1.60
C TYR A 76 -8.58 -4.18 2.41
N VAL A 77 -8.23 -3.62 3.57
CA VAL A 77 -7.15 -4.12 4.42
C VAL A 77 -7.73 -4.84 5.62
N ILE A 78 -7.24 -6.04 5.88
CA ILE A 78 -7.56 -6.82 7.08
C ILE A 78 -6.45 -6.66 8.13
N SER A 79 -5.18 -6.65 7.69
CA SER A 79 -4.05 -6.56 8.61
C SER A 79 -2.86 -5.77 8.06
N ILE A 80 -2.07 -5.21 8.96
CA ILE A 80 -0.78 -4.58 8.67
C ILE A 80 0.25 -5.18 9.63
N ALA A 81 1.31 -5.78 9.09
CA ALA A 81 2.35 -6.45 9.87
C ALA A 81 3.66 -5.65 9.85
N LEU A 82 4.12 -5.24 11.03
CA LEU A 82 5.43 -4.63 11.24
C LEU A 82 6.47 -5.73 11.49
N VAL A 83 7.07 -6.25 10.42
CA VAL A 83 7.91 -7.45 10.51
C VAL A 83 9.35 -7.13 10.93
N PRO A 84 10.03 -8.03 11.67
CA PRO A 84 11.39 -7.82 12.16
C PRO A 84 12.50 -8.07 11.11
N PHE A 85 12.13 -8.48 9.90
CA PHE A 85 13.03 -8.86 8.81
C PHE A 85 12.89 -7.94 7.58
N GLY A 86 13.92 -7.89 6.75
CA GLY A 86 13.90 -7.17 5.47
C GLY A 86 13.15 -7.96 4.38
N HIS A 87 12.87 -7.32 3.25
CA HIS A 87 12.15 -7.95 2.14
C HIS A 87 12.87 -9.22 1.63
N PRO A 88 12.19 -10.38 1.48
CA PRO A 88 12.83 -11.64 1.08
C PRO A 88 13.50 -11.56 -0.31
N ASP A 89 12.87 -10.87 -1.26
CA ASP A 89 13.38 -10.68 -2.62
C ASP A 89 14.26 -9.44 -2.83
N GLN A 90 14.88 -8.91 -1.77
CA GLN A 90 15.73 -7.71 -1.84
C GLN A 90 16.80 -7.80 -2.96
N GLY A 91 17.36 -8.99 -3.16
CA GLY A 91 18.35 -9.23 -4.21
C GLY A 91 17.80 -9.10 -5.64
N TYR A 92 16.52 -9.39 -5.85
CA TYR A 92 15.86 -9.18 -7.15
C TYR A 92 15.62 -7.70 -7.40
N PHE A 93 15.07 -6.97 -6.41
CA PHE A 93 14.82 -5.53 -6.53
C PHE A 93 16.10 -4.75 -6.78
N ASN A 94 17.17 -5.02 -6.02
CA ASN A 94 18.48 -4.39 -6.22
C ASN A 94 19.03 -4.57 -7.65
N ARG A 95 18.81 -5.74 -8.26
CA ARG A 95 19.25 -6.02 -9.64
C ARG A 95 18.38 -5.31 -10.68
N ARG A 96 17.07 -5.23 -10.43
CA ARG A 96 16.09 -4.68 -11.39
C ARG A 96 16.11 -3.16 -11.43
N THR A 97 16.26 -2.49 -10.29
CA THR A 97 16.25 -1.02 -10.21
C THR A 97 17.62 -0.40 -10.44
N GLY A 98 18.68 -1.21 -10.54
CA GLY A 98 20.06 -0.75 -10.62
C GLY A 98 20.53 0.00 -9.36
N ASN A 99 19.71 0.03 -8.31
CA ASN A 99 19.93 0.81 -7.11
C ASN A 99 20.16 -0.15 -5.93
N SER A 100 21.42 -0.30 -5.52
CA SER A 100 21.81 -1.13 -4.37
C SER A 100 21.29 -0.61 -3.04
N GLU A 101 20.71 0.60 -3.01
CA GLU A 101 20.16 1.25 -1.81
C GLU A 101 18.63 1.18 -1.72
N GLY A 102 17.93 0.76 -2.78
CA GLY A 102 16.47 0.69 -2.83
C GLY A 102 15.94 -0.53 -2.08
N VAL A 103 15.67 -0.40 -0.79
CA VAL A 103 15.01 -1.44 0.02
C VAL A 103 13.51 -1.34 -0.17
N ALA A 104 12.88 -2.44 -0.61
CA ALA A 104 11.42 -2.51 -0.66
C ALA A 104 10.88 -2.36 0.76
N PHE A 105 10.21 -1.22 1.01
CA PHE A 105 9.80 -0.82 2.35
C PHE A 105 8.51 -1.50 2.80
N ALA A 106 7.62 -1.74 1.85
CA ALA A 106 6.35 -2.41 2.09
C ALA A 106 5.96 -3.30 0.91
N SER A 107 4.94 -4.13 1.12
CA SER A 107 4.26 -4.88 0.07
C SER A 107 2.80 -5.16 0.45
N GLY A 108 1.88 -5.07 -0.50
CA GLY A 108 0.48 -5.46 -0.38
C GLY A 108 0.22 -6.88 -0.90
N ASP A 109 -0.26 -7.75 -0.02
CA ASP A 109 -0.77 -9.08 -0.37
C ASP A 109 -2.30 -9.03 -0.52
N PHE A 110 -2.75 -9.18 -1.76
CA PHE A 110 -4.18 -9.17 -2.10
C PHE A 110 -4.91 -10.46 -1.70
N VAL A 111 -4.20 -11.57 -1.45
CA VAL A 111 -4.81 -12.84 -1.05
C VAL A 111 -5.27 -12.77 0.41
N ASN A 112 -4.40 -12.25 1.29
CA ASN A 112 -4.69 -12.10 2.72
C ASN A 112 -5.15 -10.69 3.10
N CYS A 113 -5.25 -9.77 2.13
CA CYS A 113 -5.54 -8.35 2.36
C CYS A 113 -4.61 -7.75 3.43
N GLN A 114 -3.33 -8.10 3.37
CA GLN A 114 -2.31 -7.74 4.36
C GLN A 114 -1.28 -6.79 3.74
N ILE A 115 -0.93 -5.74 4.48
CA ILE A 115 0.26 -4.93 4.17
C ILE A 115 1.40 -5.38 5.08
N THR A 116 2.54 -5.73 4.51
CA THR A 116 3.76 -6.03 5.26
C THR A 116 4.68 -4.82 5.20
N ILE A 117 5.12 -4.32 6.36
CA ILE A 117 6.12 -3.27 6.49
C ILE A 117 7.43 -3.89 6.97
N TYR A 118 8.45 -3.84 6.11
CA TYR A 118 9.72 -4.53 6.34
C TYR A 118 10.64 -3.75 7.27
N ALA A 119 11.49 -4.46 8.00
CA ALA A 119 12.50 -3.84 8.84
C ALA A 119 13.63 -3.25 7.98
N ILE A 120 13.82 -1.93 8.07
CA ILE A 120 14.94 -1.21 7.47
C ILE A 120 15.81 -0.63 8.60
N PRO A 121 17.14 -0.81 8.57
CA PRO A 121 18.06 -0.31 9.61
C PRO A 121 18.25 1.22 9.53
N LYS A 122 17.19 1.98 9.74
CA LYS A 122 17.17 3.45 9.75
C LYS A 122 16.45 3.95 11.00
N GLU A 123 16.68 5.20 11.35
CA GLU A 123 16.02 5.84 12.49
C GLU A 123 14.50 5.89 12.29
N ARG A 124 13.73 5.76 13.38
CA ARG A 124 12.26 5.78 13.34
C ARG A 124 11.72 7.05 12.68
N SER A 125 12.33 8.22 12.93
CA SER A 125 11.96 9.49 12.31
C SER A 125 11.99 9.44 10.77
N ILE A 126 13.08 8.91 10.21
CA ILE A 126 13.25 8.73 8.77
C ILE A 126 12.20 7.77 8.20
N LEU A 127 11.93 6.67 8.92
CA LEU A 127 10.92 5.70 8.49
C LEU A 127 9.50 6.27 8.53
N LYS A 128 9.17 7.08 9.54
CA LYS A 128 7.88 7.79 9.61
C LYS A 128 7.72 8.75 8.44
N GLU A 129 8.77 9.52 8.14
CA GLU A 129 8.77 10.43 6.99
C GLU A 129 8.59 9.67 5.67
N ALA A 130 9.28 8.55 5.47
CA ALA A 130 9.11 7.71 4.28
C ALA A 130 7.68 7.14 4.19
N LEU A 131 7.14 6.62 5.31
CA LEU A 131 5.77 6.09 5.38
C LEU A 131 4.74 7.13 4.93
N ALA A 132 4.87 8.37 5.44
CA ALA A 132 3.96 9.48 5.16
C ALA A 132 4.16 10.08 3.77
N SER A 133 5.39 10.45 3.40
CA SER A 133 5.69 11.20 2.17
C SER A 133 5.49 10.38 0.90
N HIS A 134 5.71 9.06 0.96
CA HIS A 134 5.44 8.15 -0.14
C HIS A 134 4.02 7.60 -0.11
N PHE A 135 3.18 8.04 0.85
CA PHE A 135 1.80 7.55 1.03
C PHE A 135 1.73 6.02 1.02
N THR A 136 2.69 5.38 1.69
CA THR A 136 3.00 3.94 1.53
C THR A 136 1.75 3.08 1.69
N LEU A 137 0.94 3.33 2.73
CA LEU A 137 -0.27 2.55 2.95
C LEU A 137 -1.28 2.68 1.81
N ALA A 138 -1.45 3.86 1.22
CA ALA A 138 -2.39 4.06 0.12
C ALA A 138 -1.93 3.33 -1.15
N HIS A 139 -0.62 3.38 -1.44
CA HIS A 139 -0.01 2.65 -2.56
C HIS A 139 -0.21 1.13 -2.40
N GLU A 140 0.13 0.56 -1.24
CA GLU A 140 -0.02 -0.88 -1.00
C GLU A 140 -1.49 -1.33 -1.01
N ILE A 141 -2.42 -0.48 -0.55
CA ILE A 141 -3.86 -0.72 -0.72
C ILE A 141 -4.22 -0.78 -2.20
N GLY A 142 -3.61 0.04 -3.05
CA GLY A 142 -3.77 -0.03 -4.49
C GLY A 142 -3.43 -1.41 -5.05
N HIS A 143 -2.32 -2.02 -4.62
CA HIS A 143 -1.99 -3.40 -5.00
C HIS A 143 -2.98 -4.44 -4.48
N ILE A 144 -3.51 -4.27 -3.27
CA ILE A 144 -4.56 -5.14 -2.73
C ILE A 144 -5.84 -5.03 -3.57
N ILE A 145 -6.29 -3.80 -3.86
CA ILE A 145 -7.47 -3.53 -4.68
C ILE A 145 -7.30 -4.14 -6.08
N ASP A 146 -6.13 -3.95 -6.70
CA ASP A 146 -5.80 -4.47 -8.03
C ASP A 146 -6.05 -5.97 -8.16
N GLY A 147 -5.72 -6.75 -7.13
CA GLY A 147 -5.98 -8.20 -7.08
C GLY A 147 -7.39 -8.58 -6.61
N VAL A 148 -7.98 -7.82 -5.68
CA VAL A 148 -9.28 -8.19 -5.07
C VAL A 148 -10.47 -7.93 -6.00
N ILE A 149 -10.47 -6.83 -6.76
CA ILE A 149 -11.66 -6.42 -7.52
C ILE A 149 -11.86 -7.21 -8.81
N GLN A 150 -10.85 -7.96 -9.24
CA GLN A 150 -10.88 -8.69 -10.50
C GLN A 150 -10.84 -10.19 -10.24
N LYS A 151 -11.86 -10.90 -10.72
CA LYS A 151 -12.02 -12.35 -10.51
C LYS A 151 -11.62 -13.18 -11.73
N GLU A 152 -11.58 -12.58 -12.92
CA GLU A 152 -11.41 -13.29 -14.19
C GLU A 152 -10.00 -13.14 -14.81
N SER A 153 -9.23 -12.16 -14.39
CA SER A 153 -7.81 -12.01 -14.72
C SER A 153 -6.98 -11.93 -13.44
N GLU A 154 -5.66 -12.07 -13.57
CA GLU A 154 -4.76 -12.04 -12.40
C GLU A 154 -4.82 -10.69 -11.66
N PHE A 155 -4.94 -9.57 -12.41
CA PHE A 155 -5.00 -8.21 -11.86
C PHE A 155 -5.90 -7.28 -12.69
N PHE A 156 -6.50 -6.26 -12.07
CA PHE A 156 -7.34 -5.27 -12.73
C PHE A 156 -6.53 -4.35 -13.66
N ALA A 157 -5.30 -4.00 -13.28
CA ALA A 157 -4.38 -3.17 -14.05
C ALA A 157 -4.09 -3.74 -15.46
N TYR A 158 -4.26 -5.05 -15.65
CA TYR A 158 -4.08 -5.72 -16.94
C TYR A 158 -5.36 -5.83 -17.77
N THR A 159 -6.47 -5.27 -17.29
CA THR A 159 -7.74 -5.32 -18.03
C THR A 159 -7.76 -4.32 -19.18
N PRO A 160 -8.49 -4.61 -20.28
CA PRO A 160 -8.72 -3.63 -21.35
C PRO A 160 -9.37 -2.33 -20.84
N LYS A 161 -10.14 -2.39 -19.75
CA LYS A 161 -10.76 -1.21 -19.13
C LYS A 161 -9.69 -0.25 -18.61
N TRP A 162 -8.70 -0.75 -17.87
CA TRP A 162 -7.60 0.08 -17.36
C TRP A 162 -6.72 0.59 -18.49
N THR A 163 -6.24 -0.30 -19.37
CA THR A 163 -5.36 0.08 -20.48
C THR A 163 -6.00 1.12 -21.39
N LYS A 164 -7.31 1.01 -21.69
CA LYS A 164 -8.03 2.02 -22.46
C LYS A 164 -8.01 3.38 -21.77
N ALA A 165 -8.22 3.44 -20.46
CA ALA A 165 -8.16 4.71 -19.73
C ALA A 165 -6.76 5.33 -19.79
N MET A 166 -5.70 4.53 -19.64
CA MET A 166 -4.33 5.01 -19.80
C MET A 166 -4.11 5.63 -21.18
N CYS A 167 -4.54 4.94 -22.25
CA CYS A 167 -4.42 5.44 -23.63
C CYS A 167 -5.27 6.68 -23.94
N GLU A 168 -6.42 6.86 -23.28
CA GLU A 168 -7.22 8.08 -23.47
C GLU A 168 -6.62 9.26 -22.71
N ASP A 169 -6.07 9.04 -21.52
CA ASP A 169 -5.41 10.09 -20.75
C ASP A 169 -4.17 10.64 -21.47
N THR A 170 -3.42 9.81 -22.20
CA THR A 170 -2.24 10.29 -22.97
C THR A 170 -2.57 11.27 -24.09
N LYS A 171 -3.85 11.42 -24.47
CA LYS A 171 -4.31 12.34 -25.52
C LYS A 171 -4.68 13.72 -24.96
N ILE A 172 -4.63 13.88 -23.65
CA ILE A 172 -5.03 15.10 -22.95
C ILE A 172 -3.82 16.02 -22.82
N THR A 173 -4.03 17.33 -22.90
CA THR A 173 -2.99 18.31 -22.57
C THR A 173 -2.88 18.40 -21.06
N HIS A 174 -1.80 17.86 -20.50
CA HIS A 174 -1.54 17.87 -19.06
C HIS A 174 -1.06 19.25 -18.59
N ILE A 175 -1.39 19.61 -17.35
CA ILE A 175 -0.93 20.86 -16.70
C ILE A 175 0.51 20.70 -16.20
N THR A 176 0.96 19.45 -16.01
CA THR A 176 2.31 19.09 -15.59
C THR A 176 3.14 18.58 -16.78
N PRO A 177 3.99 19.43 -17.40
CA PRO A 177 4.73 19.05 -18.61
C PRO A 177 5.87 18.06 -18.39
N ASP A 178 6.28 17.83 -17.13
CA ASP A 178 7.48 17.06 -16.77
C ASP A 178 7.20 15.59 -16.38
N LEU A 179 5.95 15.13 -16.46
CA LEU A 179 5.60 13.75 -16.16
C LEU A 179 5.60 12.86 -17.41
N PRO A 180 5.88 11.56 -17.26
CA PRO A 180 5.76 10.62 -18.36
C PRO A 180 4.32 10.54 -18.87
N TYR A 181 4.13 10.89 -20.14
CA TYR A 181 2.80 10.98 -20.76
C TYR A 181 1.96 9.70 -20.68
N TYR A 182 2.58 8.54 -20.44
CA TYR A 182 1.89 7.26 -20.37
C TYR A 182 1.60 6.78 -18.95
N PHE A 183 2.51 6.96 -18.00
CA PHE A 183 2.39 6.46 -16.63
C PHE A 183 2.03 7.59 -15.67
N VAL A 184 1.24 7.29 -14.63
CA VAL A 184 0.77 8.30 -13.67
C VAL A 184 1.91 8.87 -12.79
N SER A 185 3.04 8.16 -12.69
CA SER A 185 4.18 8.54 -11.86
C SER A 185 5.51 8.09 -12.50
N LEU A 186 6.61 8.71 -12.05
CA LEU A 186 7.97 8.27 -12.39
C LEU A 186 8.28 6.88 -11.82
N ASN A 187 7.71 6.50 -10.68
CA ASN A 187 7.90 5.16 -10.11
C ASN A 187 7.34 4.09 -11.05
N ALA A 188 6.09 4.25 -11.49
CA ALA A 188 5.44 3.33 -12.41
C ALA A 188 6.19 3.23 -13.76
N GLU A 189 6.71 4.35 -14.25
CA GLU A 189 7.56 4.38 -15.45
C GLU A 189 8.88 3.63 -15.25
N ASN A 190 9.63 3.95 -14.20
CA ASN A 190 10.92 3.31 -13.91
C ASN A 190 10.78 1.79 -13.72
N MET A 191 9.66 1.35 -13.12
CA MET A 191 9.33 -0.06 -12.94
C MET A 191 8.77 -0.72 -14.21
N ASN A 192 8.36 0.10 -15.19
CA ASN A 192 7.62 -0.26 -16.40
C ASN A 192 6.46 -1.21 -16.07
N SER A 193 5.59 -0.78 -15.15
CA SER A 193 4.58 -1.65 -14.53
C SER A 193 3.20 -1.01 -14.50
N LEU A 194 2.24 -1.69 -15.12
CA LEU A 194 0.83 -1.30 -15.06
C LEU A 194 0.25 -1.44 -13.63
N ARG A 195 0.80 -2.36 -12.83
CA ARG A 195 0.38 -2.54 -11.43
C ARG A 195 0.84 -1.39 -10.55
N GLU A 196 2.04 -0.87 -10.79
CA GLU A 196 2.56 0.33 -10.12
C GLU A 196 1.76 1.57 -10.56
N ASP A 197 1.42 1.69 -11.86
CA ASP A 197 0.53 2.76 -12.35
C ASP A 197 -0.81 2.76 -11.64
N PHE A 198 -1.42 1.59 -11.49
CA PHE A 198 -2.68 1.45 -10.78
C PHE A 198 -2.54 1.79 -9.30
N ALA A 199 -1.51 1.28 -8.62
CA ALA A 199 -1.24 1.56 -7.21
C ALA A 199 -1.00 3.05 -6.94
N ASP A 200 -0.18 3.70 -7.77
CA ASP A 200 0.09 5.13 -7.69
C ASP A 200 -1.15 5.97 -8.04
N SER A 201 -2.00 5.49 -8.95
CA SER A 201 -3.28 6.14 -9.23
C SER A 201 -4.21 6.09 -8.01
N VAL A 202 -4.29 4.96 -7.31
CA VAL A 202 -5.05 4.83 -6.04
C VAL A 202 -4.45 5.73 -4.96
N MET A 203 -3.12 5.78 -4.86
CA MET A 203 -2.40 6.66 -3.95
C MET A 203 -2.79 8.12 -4.17
N TYR A 204 -2.68 8.62 -5.41
CA TYR A 204 -3.06 10.00 -5.75
C TYR A 204 -4.56 10.25 -5.56
N PHE A 205 -5.42 9.28 -5.89
CA PHE A 205 -6.86 9.37 -5.66
C PHE A 205 -7.19 9.54 -4.16
N SER A 206 -6.44 8.89 -3.28
CA SER A 206 -6.65 8.96 -1.83
C SER A 206 -6.20 10.28 -1.20
N SER A 207 -5.30 11.01 -1.85
CA SER A 207 -4.63 12.18 -1.29
C SER A 207 -5.42 13.46 -1.53
N ASN A 208 -5.73 14.21 -0.47
CA ASN A 208 -6.36 15.53 -0.62
C ASN A 208 -5.52 16.52 -1.45
N ILE A 209 -4.21 16.30 -1.56
CA ILE A 209 -3.29 17.18 -2.28
C ILE A 209 -3.22 16.77 -3.77
N TYR A 210 -3.10 15.48 -4.03
CA TYR A 210 -2.87 14.95 -5.39
C TYR A 210 -4.13 14.47 -6.10
N ASN A 211 -5.29 14.44 -5.43
CA ASN A 211 -6.56 14.03 -6.06
C ASN A 211 -6.91 14.92 -7.25
N GLU A 212 -6.72 16.24 -7.13
CA GLU A 212 -7.02 17.17 -8.23
C GLU A 212 -6.04 16.99 -9.40
N PHE A 213 -4.76 16.70 -9.12
CA PHE A 213 -3.78 16.31 -10.13
C PHE A 213 -4.28 15.11 -10.93
N LEU A 214 -4.64 14.01 -10.26
CA LEU A 214 -5.15 12.81 -10.94
C LEU A 214 -6.42 13.11 -11.73
N LYS A 215 -7.33 13.90 -11.17
CA LYS A 215 -8.61 14.25 -11.78
C LYS A 215 -8.45 15.07 -13.06
N VAL A 216 -7.45 15.94 -13.14
CA VAL A 216 -7.25 16.83 -14.27
C VAL A 216 -6.32 16.23 -15.31
N ASP A 217 -5.20 15.66 -14.89
CA ASP A 217 -4.19 15.12 -15.82
C ASP A 217 -4.52 13.68 -16.24
N PHE A 218 -5.27 12.92 -15.43
CA PHE A 218 -5.64 11.52 -15.71
C PHE A 218 -7.14 11.23 -15.45
N PRO A 219 -8.07 11.99 -16.07
CA PRO A 219 -9.49 11.95 -15.76
C PRO A 219 -10.16 10.60 -16.05
N ASN A 220 -9.69 9.81 -17.01
CA ASN A 220 -10.26 8.51 -17.31
C ASN A 220 -9.91 7.49 -16.22
N ARG A 221 -8.64 7.48 -15.75
CA ARG A 221 -8.25 6.71 -14.56
C ARG A 221 -9.03 7.15 -13.33
N TYR A 222 -9.12 8.46 -13.09
CA TYR A 222 -9.89 9.03 -11.97
C TYR A 222 -11.34 8.54 -11.97
N LYS A 223 -12.01 8.58 -13.13
CA LYS A 223 -13.40 8.12 -13.27
C LYS A 223 -13.54 6.64 -12.91
N ILE A 224 -12.63 5.79 -13.37
CA ILE A 224 -12.64 4.36 -13.05
C ILE A 224 -12.45 4.13 -11.54
N LEU A 225 -11.53 4.84 -10.91
CA LEU A 225 -11.27 4.72 -9.48
C LEU A 225 -12.48 5.16 -8.65
N LYS A 226 -13.18 6.22 -9.08
CA LYS A 226 -14.44 6.63 -8.46
C LYS A 226 -15.52 5.54 -8.54
N GLU A 227 -15.66 4.89 -9.69
CA GLU A 227 -16.59 3.76 -9.86
C GLU A 227 -16.25 2.59 -8.93
N ILE A 228 -14.97 2.23 -8.80
CA ILE A 228 -14.50 1.06 -8.04
C ILE A 228 -14.50 1.31 -6.53
N ILE A 229 -14.01 2.47 -6.11
CA ILE A 229 -13.72 2.76 -4.71
C ILE A 229 -14.93 3.41 -4.03
N ASP A 230 -15.56 4.40 -4.68
CA ASP A 230 -16.73 5.11 -4.13
C ASP A 230 -18.06 4.44 -4.48
N GLY A 231 -18.07 3.51 -5.44
CA GLY A 231 -19.30 2.91 -5.95
C GLY A 231 -20.20 3.91 -6.68
N ARG A 232 -19.62 4.94 -7.30
CA ARG A 232 -20.32 6.07 -7.94
C ARG A 232 -19.87 6.32 -9.38
#